data_AF-A0A392P557-F1
#
_entry.id   AF-A0A392P557-F1
#
_cell.length_a   1.000
_cell.length_b   1.000
_cell.length_c   1.000
_cell.angle_alpha   90.00
_cell.angle_beta   90.00
_cell.angle_gamma   90.00
#
_symmetry.space_group_name_H-M   'P 1'
#
loop_
_entity.id
_entity.type
_entity.pdbx_description
1 polymer ?
#
loop_
_entity_poly.entity_id
_entity_poly.type
_entity_poly.pdbx_seq_one_letter_code
_entity_poly.pdbx_strand_id
1 'polypeptide(L)'
;MNILELYGADRIYEAGLMNDNDAHDLFCRKAFKSDYSKNTFAELIPEWRATFDGLQNNPDKRIMKVLHMSFAGLQPREKEIFLHVACFFEGEREDYVRRILHALGLQPDIGIPLIVEKSLITIRNQ
;
A
#
# COMPACT_ATOMS: atom_id res chain seq x y z
N MET A 1 14.83 -4.47 13.83
CA MET A 1 14.35 -5.63 14.60
C MET A 1 12.86 -5.65 14.41
N ASN A 2 12.34 -6.72 13.81
CA ASN A 2 10.92 -6.85 13.51
C ASN A 2 10.18 -7.32 14.77
N ILE A 3 8.97 -6.83 15.04
CA ILE A 3 8.14 -7.32 16.15
C ILE A 3 8.01 -8.84 16.16
N LEU A 4 7.99 -9.50 15.01
CA LEU A 4 7.93 -10.97 14.93
C LEU A 4 9.22 -11.64 15.47
N GLU A 5 10.40 -11.05 15.25
CA GLU A 5 11.66 -11.52 15.85
C GLU A 5 11.61 -11.37 17.38
N LEU A 6 11.05 -10.26 17.87
CA LEU A 6 10.87 -10.00 19.31
C LEU A 6 10.01 -11.07 20.00
N TYR A 7 9.03 -11.63 19.30
CA TYR A 7 8.14 -12.68 19.82
C TYR A 7 8.60 -14.10 19.46
N GLY A 8 9.86 -14.28 19.02
CA GLY A 8 10.48 -15.59 18.83
C GLY A 8 10.16 -16.26 17.48
N ALA A 9 9.81 -15.49 16.45
CA ALA A 9 9.74 -16.05 15.10
C ALA A 9 11.16 -16.34 14.57
N ASP A 10 11.50 -17.62 14.46
CA ASP A 10 12.82 -18.06 13.96
C ASP A 10 13.02 -17.82 12.45
N ARG A 11 11.93 -17.65 11.70
CA ARG A 11 11.94 -17.39 10.25
C ARG A 11 10.82 -16.42 9.88
N ILE A 12 11.19 -15.28 9.31
CA ILE A 12 10.25 -14.30 8.75
C ILE A 12 10.29 -14.41 7.23
N TYR A 13 9.12 -14.62 6.61
CA TYR A 13 8.95 -14.54 5.17
C TYR A 13 8.17 -13.28 4.83
N GLU A 14 8.79 -12.35 4.12
CA GLU A 14 8.12 -11.18 3.57
C GLU A 14 7.39 -11.58 2.28
N ALA A 15 6.07 -11.43 2.26
CA ALA A 15 5.28 -11.74 1.09
C ALA A 15 5.59 -10.72 -0.02
N GLY A 16 6.23 -11.20 -1.10
CA GLY A 16 6.48 -10.37 -2.28
C GLY A 16 5.17 -9.96 -2.98
N LEU A 17 5.22 -8.82 -3.67
CA LEU A 17 4.16 -8.43 -4.59
C LEU A 17 4.07 -9.44 -5.74
N MET A 18 2.86 -9.69 -6.23
CA MET A 18 2.68 -10.42 -7.49
C MET A 18 3.37 -9.65 -8.61
N ASN A 19 4.05 -10.37 -9.52
CA ASN A 19 4.49 -9.76 -10.76
C ASN A 19 3.29 -9.41 -11.65
N ASP A 20 3.52 -8.54 -12.63
CA ASP A 20 2.45 -8.02 -13.49
C ASP A 20 1.70 -9.13 -14.24
N ASN A 21 2.37 -10.22 -14.63
CA ASN A 21 1.75 -11.34 -15.34
C ASN A 21 0.79 -12.12 -14.43
N ASP A 22 1.23 -12.44 -13.21
CA ASP A 22 0.42 -13.17 -12.23
C ASP A 22 -0.73 -12.31 -11.72
N ALA A 23 -0.48 -11.01 -11.50
CA ALA A 23 -1.52 -10.05 -11.14
C ALA A 23 -2.61 -9.97 -12.23
N HIS A 24 -2.18 -9.89 -13.49
CA HIS A 24 -3.08 -9.87 -14.64
C HIS A 24 -3.89 -11.17 -14.75
N ASP A 25 -3.26 -12.35 -14.65
CA ASP A 25 -3.95 -13.64 -14.69
C ASP A 25 -4.96 -13.80 -13.54
N LEU A 26 -4.56 -13.47 -12.31
CA LEU A 26 -5.44 -13.52 -11.15
C LEU A 26 -6.66 -12.62 -11.33
N PHE A 27 -6.44 -11.40 -11.81
CA PHE A 27 -7.50 -10.46 -12.11
C PHE A 27 -8.46 -11.01 -13.17
N CYS A 28 -7.94 -11.52 -14.30
CA CYS A 28 -8.77 -12.09 -15.36
C CYS A 28 -9.63 -13.25 -14.84
N ARG A 29 -9.06 -14.15 -14.03
CA ARG A 29 -9.78 -15.27 -13.41
C ARG A 29 -10.91 -14.79 -12.49
N LYS A 30 -10.66 -13.74 -11.71
CA LYS A 30 -11.65 -13.21 -10.74
C LYS A 30 -12.73 -12.37 -11.39
N ALA A 31 -12.39 -11.56 -12.39
CA ALA A 31 -13.30 -10.63 -13.04
C ALA A 31 -14.20 -11.32 -14.09
N PHE A 32 -13.64 -12.24 -14.88
CA PHE A 32 -14.34 -12.77 -16.06
C PHE A 32 -14.70 -14.25 -15.99
N LYS A 33 -14.14 -15.03 -15.05
CA LYS A 33 -14.13 -16.51 -15.11
C LYS A 33 -13.39 -17.01 -16.38
N SER A 34 -12.88 -18.24 -16.36
CA SER A 34 -11.86 -18.74 -17.31
C SER A 34 -12.26 -18.78 -18.80
N ASP A 35 -13.49 -18.44 -19.14
CA ASP A 35 -14.11 -18.83 -20.42
C ASP A 35 -14.18 -17.67 -21.43
N TYR A 36 -13.67 -16.48 -21.08
CA TYR A 36 -13.71 -15.30 -21.95
C TYR A 36 -12.54 -15.28 -22.95
N SER A 37 -12.85 -15.21 -24.24
CA SER A 37 -11.85 -15.12 -25.31
C SER A 37 -11.26 -13.71 -25.40
N LYS A 38 -9.95 -13.62 -25.72
CA LYS A 38 -9.18 -12.36 -25.85
C LYS A 38 -9.80 -11.31 -26.78
N ASN A 39 -10.65 -11.74 -27.71
CA ASN A 39 -11.16 -10.91 -28.79
C ASN A 39 -12.21 -9.89 -28.30
N THR A 40 -12.73 -10.07 -27.08
CA THR A 40 -13.81 -9.26 -26.50
C THR A 40 -13.32 -8.16 -25.56
N PHE A 41 -12.02 -8.11 -25.23
CA PHE A 41 -11.48 -7.11 -24.28
C PHE A 41 -11.59 -5.66 -24.80
N ALA A 42 -11.43 -5.45 -26.11
CA ALA A 42 -11.53 -4.12 -26.70
C ALA A 42 -12.93 -3.50 -26.54
N GLU A 43 -13.97 -4.34 -26.61
CA GLU A 43 -15.37 -3.92 -26.48
C GLU A 43 -15.71 -3.54 -25.03
N LEU A 44 -14.98 -4.08 -24.04
CA LEU A 44 -15.20 -3.81 -22.62
C LEU A 44 -14.42 -2.58 -22.12
N ILE A 45 -13.53 -1.97 -22.92
CA ILE A 45 -12.73 -0.80 -22.50
C ILE A 45 -13.59 0.33 -21.91
N PRO A 46 -14.74 0.71 -22.49
CA PRO A 46 -15.58 1.78 -21.94
C PRO A 46 -16.15 1.41 -20.57
N GLU A 47 -16.66 0.19 -20.41
CA GLU A 47 -17.21 -0.32 -19.14
C GLU A 47 -16.13 -0.48 -18.07
N TRP A 48 -14.93 -0.90 -18.47
CA TRP A 48 -13.76 -0.97 -17.60
C TRP A 48 -13.33 0.39 -17.10
N ARG A 49 -13.26 1.39 -17.99
CA ARG A 49 -12.93 2.75 -17.61
C ARG A 49 -13.95 3.31 -16.62
N ALA A 50 -15.24 3.14 -16.89
CA ALA A 50 -16.30 3.57 -15.98
C ALA A 50 -16.25 2.84 -14.62
N THR A 51 -15.93 1.55 -14.62
CA THR A 51 -15.78 0.76 -13.38
C THR A 51 -14.55 1.22 -12.58
N PHE A 52 -13.42 1.47 -13.25
CA PHE A 52 -12.20 1.98 -12.64
C PHE A 52 -12.41 3.37 -12.03
N ASP A 53 -13.05 4.28 -12.77
CA ASP A 53 -13.42 5.61 -12.28
C ASP A 53 -14.38 5.49 -11.08
N GLY A 54 -15.31 4.54 -11.11
CA GLY A 54 -16.19 4.22 -9.98
C GLY A 54 -15.42 3.74 -8.75
N LEU A 55 -14.39 2.90 -8.93
CA LEU A 55 -13.53 2.41 -7.83
C LEU A 55 -12.65 3.52 -7.24
N GLN A 56 -12.15 4.45 -8.06
CA GLN A 56 -11.40 5.61 -7.55
C GLN A 56 -12.28 6.49 -6.65
N ASN A 57 -13.54 6.70 -7.05
CA ASN A 57 -14.47 7.52 -6.28
C ASN A 57 -15.11 6.79 -5.10
N ASN A 58 -15.21 5.46 -5.16
CA ASN A 58 -15.82 4.62 -4.14
C ASN A 58 -15.02 3.32 -3.95
N PRO A 59 -13.87 3.39 -3.25
CA PRO A 59 -13.01 2.23 -3.05
C PRO A 59 -13.72 1.10 -2.29
N ASP A 60 -13.35 -0.15 -2.56
CA ASP A 60 -13.98 -1.33 -1.94
C ASP A 60 -13.93 -1.21 -0.40
N LYS A 61 -15.10 -1.21 0.23
CA LYS A 61 -15.25 -1.01 1.68
C LYS A 61 -14.50 -2.04 2.51
N ARG A 62 -14.28 -3.25 2.02
CA ARG A 62 -13.52 -4.29 2.72
C ARG A 62 -12.04 -3.97 2.72
N ILE A 63 -11.50 -3.54 1.58
CA ILE A 63 -10.10 -3.10 1.47
C ILE A 63 -9.90 -1.87 2.36
N MET A 64 -10.78 -0.87 2.25
CA MET A 64 -10.71 0.33 3.08
C MET A 64 -10.83 0.03 4.57
N LYS A 65 -11.64 -0.96 4.97
CA LYS A 65 -11.74 -1.38 6.37
C LYS A 65 -10.41 -1.94 6.90
N VAL A 66 -9.72 -2.77 6.11
CA VAL A 66 -8.42 -3.33 6.50
C VAL A 66 -7.35 -2.24 6.60
N LEU A 67 -7.30 -1.34 5.62
CA LEU A 67 -6.38 -0.18 5.66
C LEU A 67 -6.68 0.73 6.84
N HIS A 68 -7.96 1.02 7.10
CA HIS A 68 -8.38 1.84 8.22
C HIS A 68 -8.01 1.22 9.57
N MET A 69 -8.15 -0.10 9.74
CA MET A 69 -7.72 -0.78 10.96
C MET A 69 -6.21 -0.63 11.20
N SER A 70 -5.42 -0.77 10.14
CA SER A 70 -3.96 -0.63 10.20
C SER A 70 -3.56 0.80 10.58
N PHE A 71 -4.21 1.80 9.98
CA PHE A 71 -4.03 3.20 10.33
C PHE A 71 -4.52 3.54 11.74
N ALA A 72 -5.67 3.00 12.17
CA ALA A 72 -6.24 3.28 13.48
C ALA A 72 -5.33 2.81 14.62
N GLY A 73 -4.56 1.74 14.40
CA GLY A 73 -3.59 1.19 15.35
C GLY A 73 -2.29 1.99 15.49
N LEU A 74 -2.10 3.07 14.72
CA LEU A 74 -0.96 3.97 14.86
C LEU A 74 -1.13 4.93 16.04
N GLN A 75 -0.01 5.27 16.68
CA GLN A 75 0.05 6.36 17.65
C GLN A 75 -0.21 7.72 16.97
N PRO A 76 -0.68 8.75 17.70
CA PRO A 76 -1.05 10.04 17.09
C PRO A 76 0.04 10.64 16.18
N ARG A 77 1.30 10.59 16.63
CA ARG A 77 2.43 11.09 15.84
C ARG A 77 2.73 10.22 14.61
N GLU A 78 2.63 8.89 14.73
CA GLU A 78 2.81 7.98 13.60
C GLU A 78 1.72 8.20 12.54
N LYS A 79 0.48 8.48 12.96
CA LYS A 79 -0.62 8.85 12.04
C LYS A 79 -0.29 10.09 11.24
N GLU A 80 0.21 11.13 11.91
CA GLU A 80 0.58 12.39 11.26
C GLU A 80 1.72 12.21 10.26
N ILE A 81 2.77 11.48 10.64
CA ILE A 81 3.87 11.13 9.73
C ILE A 81 3.36 10.33 8.53
N PHE A 82 2.56 9.28 8.77
CA PHE A 82 2.00 8.45 7.71
C PHE A 82 1.19 9.28 6.71
N LEU A 83 0.33 10.18 7.20
CA LEU A 83 -0.46 11.06 6.34
C LEU A 83 0.42 12.01 5.53
N HIS A 84 1.46 12.59 6.13
CA HIS A 84 2.40 13.41 5.38
C HIS A 84 3.06 12.64 4.25
N VAL A 85 3.54 11.42 4.54
CA VAL A 85 4.17 10.55 3.54
C VAL A 85 3.19 10.16 2.44
N ALA A 86 2.03 9.61 2.80
CA ALA A 86 1.06 9.09 1.85
C ALA A 86 0.41 10.19 0.98
N CYS A 87 0.18 11.39 1.52
CA CYS A 87 -0.50 12.44 0.79
C CYS A 87 0.44 13.35 -0.01
N PHE A 88 1.68 13.54 0.43
CA PHE A 88 2.56 14.57 -0.14
C PHE A 88 3.93 14.08 -0.58
N PHE A 89 4.39 12.94 -0.09
CA PHE A 89 5.76 12.49 -0.31
C PHE A 89 5.87 11.08 -0.87
N GLU A 90 4.81 10.60 -1.55
CA GLU A 90 4.87 9.34 -2.27
C GLU A 90 5.94 9.42 -3.37
N GLY A 91 6.90 8.48 -3.36
CA GLY A 91 7.98 8.41 -4.34
C GLY A 91 9.17 9.36 -4.08
N GLU A 92 9.10 10.21 -3.06
CA GLU A 92 10.19 11.13 -2.71
C GLU A 92 11.33 10.44 -1.96
N ARG A 93 12.52 11.06 -1.98
CA ARG A 93 13.69 10.50 -1.30
C ARG A 93 13.56 10.57 0.23
N GLU A 94 13.99 9.51 0.92
CA GLU A 94 13.90 9.42 2.38
C GLU A 94 14.59 10.60 3.09
N ASP A 95 15.79 11.00 2.63
CA ASP A 95 16.56 12.10 3.21
C ASP A 95 15.79 13.43 3.16
N TYR A 96 15.09 13.67 2.05
CA TYR A 96 14.27 14.85 1.85
C TYR A 96 13.05 14.81 2.78
N VAL A 97 12.33 13.69 2.82
CA VAL A 97 11.14 13.52 3.67
C VAL A 97 11.48 13.69 5.15
N ARG A 98 12.57 13.07 5.63
CA ARG A 98 13.03 13.22 7.02
C ARG A 98 13.32 14.67 7.37
N ARG A 99 13.97 15.43 6.49
CA ARG A 99 14.28 16.85 6.74
C ARG A 99 13.02 17.68 6.94
N ILE A 100 11.99 17.47 6.12
CA ILE A 100 10.72 18.19 6.23
C ILE A 100 10.00 17.79 7.52
N LEU A 101 9.89 16.50 7.83
CA LEU A 101 9.24 16.03 9.04
C LEU A 101 9.95 16.49 10.33
N HIS A 102 11.28 16.64 10.30
CA HIS A 102 12.04 17.26 11.38
C HIS A 102 11.69 18.74 11.56
N ALA A 103 11.57 19.50 10.47
CA ALA A 103 11.13 20.90 10.52
C ALA A 103 9.71 21.06 11.07
N LEU A 104 8.86 20.03 10.89
CA LEU A 104 7.51 19.96 11.47
C LEU A 104 7.50 19.47 12.93
N GLY A 105 8.64 19.09 13.51
CA GLY A 105 8.73 18.60 14.90
C GLY A 105 8.20 17.17 15.10
N LEU A 106 8.06 16.38 14.03
CA LEU A 106 7.39 15.08 14.06
C LEU A 106 8.30 13.90 14.43
N GLN A 107 9.58 14.12 14.74
CA GLN A 107 10.52 13.07 15.15
C GLN A 107 10.55 11.85 14.20
N PRO A 108 10.84 12.06 12.89
CA PRO A 108 10.82 11.00 11.88
C PRO A 108 11.82 9.87 12.14
N ASP A 109 12.87 10.12 12.92
CA ASP A 109 13.87 9.11 13.31
C ASP A 109 13.30 8.01 14.20
N ILE A 110 12.19 8.29 14.90
CA ILE A 110 11.45 7.31 15.67
C ILE A 110 10.22 6.83 14.88
N GLY A 111 9.48 7.77 14.29
CA GLY A 111 8.20 7.45 13.65
C GLY A 111 8.30 6.63 12.37
N ILE A 112 9.25 6.94 11.47
CA ILE A 112 9.38 6.21 10.19
C ILE A 112 9.70 4.73 10.43
N PRO A 113 10.70 4.35 11.26
CA PRO A 113 10.97 2.94 11.54
C PRO A 113 9.76 2.16 12.07
N LEU A 114 8.94 2.76 12.94
CA LEU A 114 7.74 2.12 13.49
C LEU A 114 6.65 1.90 12.44
N ILE A 115 6.49 2.84 11.50
CA ILE A 115 5.52 2.70 10.40
C ILE A 115 6.00 1.67 9.36
N VAL A 116 7.32 1.59 9.11
CA VAL A 116 7.96 0.54 8.28
C VAL A 116 7.77 -0.84 8.93
N GLU A 117 8.00 -0.95 10.24
CA GLU A 117 7.80 -2.21 11.00
C GLU A 117 6.35 -2.70 10.93
N LYS A 118 5.38 -1.78 10.81
CA LYS A 118 3.96 -2.07 10.61
C LYS A 118 3.59 -2.30 9.14
N SER A 119 4.57 -2.32 8.23
CA SER A 119 4.41 -2.52 6.79
C SER A 119 3.45 -1.53 6.12
N LEU A 120 3.30 -0.33 6.69
CA LEU A 120 2.43 0.72 6.14
C LEU A 120 3.16 1.62 5.13
N ILE A 121 4.48 1.67 5.20
CA ILE A 121 5.34 2.32 4.21
C ILE A 121 6.53 1.42 3.88
N THR A 122 7.06 1.55 2.68
CA THR A 122 8.26 0.84 2.23
C THR A 122 9.27 1.85 1.72
N ILE A 123 10.50 1.75 2.18
CA ILE A 123 11.61 2.57 1.70
C ILE A 123 12.36 1.74 0.66
N ARG A 124 12.41 2.24 -0.58
CA ARG A 124 13.17 1.61 -1.65
C ARG A 124 14.53 2.29 -1.73
N ASN A 125 15.59 1.55 -1.43
CA ASN A 125 16.94 2.00 -1.70
C ASN A 125 17.16 1.93 -3.21
N GLN A 126 17.45 3.07 -3.84
CA GLN A 126 17.93 3.14 -5.23
C GLN A 126 19.44 2.94 -5.26
#